data_AF-A0A0C1G0A4-F1
#
_entry.id   AF-A0A0C1G0A4-F1
#
_cell.length_a   1.000
_cell.length_b   1.000
_cell.length_c   1.000
_cell.angle_alpha   90.00
_cell.angle_beta   90.00
_cell.angle_gamma   90.00
#
_symmetry.space_group_name_H-M   'P 1'
#
loop_
_entity.id
_entity.type
_entity.pdbx_description
1 polymer ?
#
loop_
_entity_poly.entity_id
_entity_poly.type
_entity_poly.pdbx_seq_one_letter_code
_entity_poly.pdbx_strand_id
1 'polypeptide(L)'
;MNRQRILNYIAFPILGAAAVLGIYWIWGLLFLWWLVPAVISGQAHFVFEVSRSKDPLLFWAVVILWALAGVMMIAASLYPQYAPWLV
;
A
#
# COMPACT_ATOMS: atom_id res chain seq x y z
N MET A 1 22.82 12.69 3.24
CA MET A 1 21.45 12.36 3.71
C MET A 1 21.22 10.86 3.53
N ASN A 2 20.58 10.17 4.48
CA ASN A 2 20.25 8.74 4.37
C ASN A 2 19.27 8.50 3.21
N ARG A 3 19.50 7.47 2.38
CA ARG A 3 18.63 7.07 1.25
C ARG A 3 17.16 6.95 1.65
N GLN A 4 16.89 6.37 2.82
CA GLN A 4 15.52 6.26 3.35
C GLN A 4 14.87 7.63 3.60
N ARG A 5 15.63 8.59 4.13
CA ARG A 5 15.12 9.95 4.35
C ARG A 5 14.78 10.63 3.03
N ILE A 6 15.64 10.49 2.02
CA ILE A 6 15.38 11.07 0.68
C ILE A 6 14.11 10.46 0.08
N LEU A 7 13.97 9.12 0.12
CA LEU A 7 12.78 8.45 -0.39
C LEU A 7 11.51 8.93 0.30
N ASN A 8 11.53 9.13 1.63
CA ASN A 8 10.37 9.65 2.36
C ASN A 8 10.02 11.10 1.98
N TYR A 9 11.03 11.98 1.85
CA TYR A 9 10.80 13.37 1.43
C TYR A 9 10.29 13.51 -0.01
N ILE A 10 10.60 12.53 -0.88
CA ILE A 10 10.07 12.47 -2.25
C ILE A 10 8.68 11.83 -2.26
N ALA A 11 8.49 10.72 -1.54
CA ALA A 11 7.23 9.99 -1.51
C ALA A 11 6.11 10.86 -0.91
N PHE A 12 6.38 11.63 0.14
CA PHE A 12 5.37 12.45 0.80
C PHE A 12 4.63 13.42 -0.14
N PRO A 13 5.30 14.32 -0.88
CA PRO A 13 4.61 15.22 -1.81
C PRO A 13 3.99 14.48 -3.00
N ILE A 14 4.61 13.40 -3.50
CA ILE A 14 4.05 12.61 -4.62
C ILE A 14 2.72 11.96 -4.20
N LEU A 15 2.70 11.31 -3.03
CA LEU A 15 1.51 10.65 -2.51
C LEU A 15 0.43 11.67 -2.13
N GLY A 16 0.82 12.81 -1.56
CA GLY A 16 -0.10 13.91 -1.26
C GLY A 16 -0.75 14.49 -2.52
N ALA A 17 0.04 14.80 -3.55
CA ALA A 17 -0.47 15.27 -4.83
C ALA A 17 -1.34 14.21 -5.52
N ALA A 18 -0.93 12.94 -5.49
CA ALA A 18 -1.71 11.84 -6.03
C ALA A 18 -3.09 11.72 -5.35
N ALA A 19 -3.15 11.91 -4.03
CA ALA A 19 -4.43 11.90 -3.30
C ALA A 19 -5.35 13.07 -3.71
N VAL A 20 -4.81 14.29 -3.82
CA VAL A 20 -5.60 15.47 -4.23
C VAL A 20 -6.11 15.36 -5.67
N LEU A 21 -5.30 14.78 -6.56
CA LEU A 21 -5.63 14.62 -7.98
C LEU A 21 -6.44 13.35 -8.29
N GLY A 22 -6.80 12.53 -7.29
CA GLY A 22 -7.51 11.27 -7.50
C GLY A 22 -6.69 10.20 -8.24
N ILE A 23 -5.36 10.26 -8.18
CA ILE A 23 -4.46 9.33 -8.86
C ILE A 23 -4.19 8.12 -7.96
N TYR A 24 -5.12 7.17 -7.98
CA TYR A 24 -5.12 6.04 -7.04
C TYR A 24 -4.08 4.95 -7.34
N TRP A 25 -3.63 4.78 -8.58
CA TRP A 25 -2.67 3.71 -8.92
C TRP A 25 -1.30 3.89 -8.25
N ILE A 26 -0.88 5.14 -7.96
CA ILE A 26 0.37 5.43 -7.24
C ILE A 26 0.29 4.88 -5.81
N TRP A 27 -0.86 5.06 -5.16
CA TRP A 27 -1.13 4.46 -3.85
C TRP A 27 -1.19 2.94 -3.93
N GLY A 28 -1.77 2.39 -4.99
CA GLY A 28 -1.80 0.95 -5.21
C GLY A 28 -0.38 0.34 -5.28
N LEU A 29 0.53 1.00 -6.00
CA LEU A 29 1.94 0.59 -6.05
C LEU A 29 2.63 0.67 -4.68
N LEU A 30 2.31 1.68 -3.88
CA LEU A 30 2.85 1.80 -2.52
C LEU A 30 2.40 0.63 -1.62
N PHE A 31 1.12 0.26 -1.68
CA PHE A 31 0.63 -0.91 -0.93
C PHE A 31 1.36 -2.19 -1.33
N LEU A 32 1.55 -2.41 -2.64
CA LEU A 32 2.30 -3.57 -3.14
C LEU A 32 3.78 -3.51 -2.72
N TRP A 33 4.38 -2.32 -2.72
CA TRP A 33 5.75 -2.13 -2.23
C TRP A 33 5.88 -2.52 -0.76
N TRP A 34 4.90 -2.20 0.09
CA TRP A 34 4.92 -2.53 1.52
C TRP A 34 4.80 -4.03 1.81
N LEU A 35 4.24 -4.83 0.90
CA LEU A 35 4.14 -6.29 1.08
C LEU A 35 5.50 -6.93 1.25
N VAL A 36 6.47 -6.54 0.42
CA VAL A 36 7.81 -7.17 0.39
C VAL A 36 8.52 -7.07 1.75
N PRO A 37 8.76 -5.86 2.31
CA PRO A 37 9.39 -5.76 3.62
C PRO A 37 8.53 -6.34 4.73
N ALA A 38 7.20 -6.27 4.65
CA ALA A 38 6.31 -6.82 5.68
C ALA A 38 6.39 -8.36 5.77
N VAL A 39 6.42 -9.05 4.62
CA VAL A 39 6.56 -10.51 4.57
C VAL A 39 7.95 -10.96 5.03
N ILE A 40 9.00 -10.21 4.67
CA ILE A 40 10.38 -10.49 5.09
C ILE A 40 10.55 -10.28 6.59
N SER A 41 10.08 -9.15 7.13
CA SER A 41 10.20 -8.81 8.55
C SER A 41 9.24 -9.59 9.44
N GLY A 42 8.13 -10.07 8.88
CA GLY A 42 7.01 -10.63 9.62
C GLY A 42 6.25 -9.58 10.45
N GLN A 43 6.36 -8.30 10.10
CA GLN A 43 5.68 -7.18 10.75
C GLN A 43 4.84 -6.40 9.73
N ALA A 44 3.58 -6.15 10.05
CA ALA A 44 2.69 -5.32 9.26
C ALA A 44 1.97 -4.31 10.15
N HIS A 45 1.58 -3.16 9.59
CA HIS A 45 0.77 -2.18 10.31
C HIS A 45 -0.67 -2.27 9.87
N PHE A 46 -1.59 -2.46 10.81
CA PHE A 46 -3.01 -2.28 10.56
C PHE A 46 -3.48 -1.01 11.27
N VAL A 47 -4.15 -1.14 12.42
CA VAL A 47 -4.33 -0.03 13.38
C VAL A 47 -3.13 0.04 14.32
N PHE A 48 -2.65 -1.12 14.76
CA PHE A 48 -1.40 -1.31 15.49
C PHE A 48 -0.47 -2.23 14.70
N GLU A 49 0.75 -2.38 15.18
CA GLU A 49 1.69 -3.37 14.62
C GLU A 49 1.19 -4.80 14.89
N VAL A 50 1.18 -5.62 13.85
CA VAL A 50 0.80 -7.02 13.88
C VAL A 50 2.01 -7.84 13.46
N SER A 51 2.44 -8.76 14.32
CA SER A 51 3.56 -9.64 14.05
C SER A 51 3.09 -11.05 13.68
N ARG A 52 3.70 -11.62 12.65
CA ARG A 52 3.44 -13.00 12.20
C ARG A 52 3.72 -14.03 13.30
N SER A 53 4.66 -13.74 14.20
CA SER A 53 5.02 -14.62 15.31
C SER A 53 4.00 -14.65 16.46
N LYS A 54 3.21 -13.59 16.63
CA LYS A 54 2.22 -13.48 17.71
C LYS A 54 0.81 -13.80 17.22
N ASP A 55 0.43 -13.26 16.06
CA ASP A 55 -0.86 -13.47 15.45
C ASP A 55 -0.70 -13.69 13.92
N PRO A 56 -0.38 -14.92 13.50
CA PRO A 56 -0.13 -15.22 12.09
C PRO A 56 -1.37 -15.06 11.21
N LEU A 57 -2.55 -15.33 11.75
CA LEU A 57 -3.80 -15.25 11.00
C LEU A 57 -4.11 -13.79 10.65
N LEU A 58 -4.07 -12.90 11.65
CA LEU A 58 -4.29 -11.47 11.43
C LEU A 58 -3.19 -10.88 10.55
N PHE A 59 -1.93 -11.28 10.74
CA PHE A 59 -0.82 -10.84 9.89
C PHE A 59 -1.11 -11.13 8.41
N TRP A 60 -1.44 -12.38 8.06
CA TRP A 60 -1.72 -12.74 6.67
C TRP A 60 -2.98 -12.08 6.14
N ALA A 61 -4.01 -11.88 6.96
CA ALA A 61 -5.20 -11.13 6.56
C ALA A 61 -4.86 -9.69 6.16
N VAL A 62 -4.00 -9.00 6.94
CA VAL A 62 -3.54 -7.64 6.63
C VAL A 62 -2.69 -7.60 5.35
N VAL A 63 -1.77 -8.56 5.20
CA VAL A 63 -0.94 -8.66 3.99
C VAL A 63 -1.80 -8.91 2.74
N ILE A 64 -2.78 -9.81 2.82
CA ILE A 64 -3.71 -10.06 1.70
C ILE A 64 -4.56 -8.82 1.42
N LEU A 65 -5.05 -8.14 2.46
CA LEU A 65 -5.80 -6.89 2.31
C LEU A 65 -4.99 -5.83 1.55
N TRP A 66 -3.72 -5.64 1.91
CA TRP A 66 -2.82 -4.72 1.21
C TRP A 66 -2.59 -5.14 -0.24
N ALA A 67 -2.42 -6.44 -0.51
CA ALA A 67 -2.25 -6.94 -1.86
C ALA A 67 -3.49 -6.69 -2.72
N LEU A 68 -4.67 -7.01 -2.20
CA LEU A 68 -5.94 -6.79 -2.89
C LEU A 68 -6.20 -5.30 -3.12
N ALA A 69 -6.00 -4.46 -2.10
CA ALA A 69 -6.14 -3.01 -2.24
C ALA A 69 -5.18 -2.46 -3.29
N GLY A 70 -3.92 -2.87 -3.25
CA GLY A 70 -2.90 -2.47 -4.21
C GLY A 70 -3.27 -2.80 -5.65
N VAL A 71 -3.66 -4.06 -5.90
CA VAL A 71 -4.08 -4.53 -7.23
C VAL A 71 -5.36 -3.82 -7.68
N MET A 72 -6.37 -3.70 -6.81
CA MET A 72 -7.64 -3.05 -7.17
C MET A 72 -7.47 -1.58 -7.52
N MET A 73 -6.65 -0.82 -6.78
CA MET A 73 -6.39 0.59 -7.09
C MET A 73 -5.68 0.78 -8.43
N ILE A 74 -4.74 -0.12 -8.76
CA ILE A 74 -4.07 -0.11 -10.07
C ILE A 74 -5.07 -0.50 -11.17
N ALA A 75 -5.82 -1.57 -10.96
CA ALA A 75 -6.81 -2.06 -11.93
C ALA A 75 -7.91 -1.02 -12.20
N ALA A 76 -8.41 -0.33 -11.18
CA ALA A 76 -9.41 0.73 -11.33
C ALA A 76 -8.89 1.90 -12.17
N SER A 77 -7.60 2.25 -12.03
CA SER A 77 -7.00 3.30 -12.84
C SER A 77 -6.74 2.88 -14.29
N LEU A 78 -6.45 1.60 -14.54
CA LEU A 78 -6.19 1.06 -15.89
C LEU A 78 -7.49 0.74 -16.64
N TYR A 79 -8.53 0.36 -15.91
CA TYR A 79 -9.82 -0.04 -16.45
C TYR A 79 -10.97 0.64 -15.71
N PRO A 80 -11.09 1.98 -15.78
CA PRO A 80 -12.09 2.75 -15.05
C PRO A 80 -13.53 2.32 -15.35
N GLN A 81 -13.79 1.77 -16.54
CA GLN A 81 -15.10 1.24 -16.94
C GLN A 81 -15.62 0.09 -16.06
N TYR A 82 -14.73 -0.67 -15.40
CA TYR A 82 -15.12 -1.79 -14.55
C TYR A 82 -15.12 -1.44 -13.05
N ALA A 83 -14.69 -0.23 -12.70
CA ALA A 83 -14.60 0.24 -11.33
C ALA A 83 -15.14 1.69 -11.16
N PRO A 84 -16.35 2.02 -11.67
CA PRO A 84 -16.88 3.39 -11.60
C PRO A 84 -17.22 3.85 -10.17
N TRP A 85 -17.16 2.96 -9.19
CA TRP A 85 -17.40 3.23 -7.76
C TRP A 85 -16.12 3.55 -6.98
N LEU A 86 -14.96 3.44 -7.63
CA LEU A 86 -13.62 3.66 -7.05
C LEU A 86 -12.95 4.94 -7.57
N VAL A 87 -13.58 5.64 -8.53
CA VAL A 87 -13.09 6.86 -9.18
C VAL A 87 -14.14 7.96 -9.09
#